data_AF-A0A2N0VIZ2-F1
#
_entry.id   AF-A0A2N0VIZ2-F1
#
_cell.length_a   1.000
_cell.length_b   1.000
_cell.length_c   1.000
_cell.angle_alpha   90.00
_cell.angle_beta   90.00
_cell.angle_gamma   90.00
#
_symmetry.space_group_name_H-M   'P 1'
#
loop_
_entity.id
_entity.type
_entity.pdbx_description
1 polymer ?
#
loop_
_entity_poly.entity_id
_entity_poly.type
_entity_poly.pdbx_seq_one_letter_code
_entity_poly.pdbx_strand_id
1 'polypeptide(L)'
;MISSNIFWRTVISGFIATFIMAMVSFLQGGLGLPTIDIAYLIDQSLNHVHGSEVYSISWANAAYILGGILMALFWVVSLQIRVPGNWIVQGFIYGILISIFSGVIVGPLVSSAAGDSFGLFYMDTWIPGKILLAGVIMHVSYGLSLMYCLKVAGVKGLNSDS
;
A
#
# COMPACT_ATOMS: atom_id res chain seq x y z
N MET A 1 17.06 13.74 11.16
CA MET A 1 17.06 14.32 9.79
C MET A 1 17.41 13.23 8.80
N ILE A 2 16.57 13.02 7.77
CA ILE A 2 16.92 12.15 6.64
C ILE A 2 17.98 12.86 5.79
N SER A 3 19.05 12.16 5.43
CA SER A 3 20.01 12.65 4.45
C SER A 3 19.44 12.47 3.04
N SER A 4 19.90 13.28 2.07
CA SER A 4 19.50 13.16 0.66
C SER A 4 19.68 11.73 0.11
N ASN A 5 20.74 11.03 0.55
CA ASN A 5 20.99 9.64 0.16
C ASN A 5 19.91 8.69 0.72
N ILE A 6 19.55 8.81 2.00
CA ILE A 6 18.48 7.99 2.60
C ILE A 6 17.13 8.30 1.94
N PHE A 7 16.87 9.56 1.62
CA PHE A 7 15.65 9.98 0.92
C PHE A 7 15.50 9.24 -0.41
N TRP A 8 16.50 9.32 -1.29
CA TRP A 8 16.43 8.69 -2.61
C TRP A 8 16.35 7.17 -2.55
N ARG A 9 17.10 6.54 -1.64
CA ARG A 9 17.00 5.08 -1.39
C ARG A 9 15.58 4.68 -0.98
N THR A 10 14.93 5.50 -0.14
CA THR A 10 13.56 5.27 0.30
C THR A 10 12.55 5.47 -0.81
N VAL A 11 12.71 6.51 -1.63
CA VAL A 11 11.85 6.76 -2.80
C VAL A 11 11.88 5.60 -3.79
N ILE A 12 13.08 5.14 -4.16
CA ILE A 12 13.24 4.02 -5.09
C ILE A 12 12.68 2.73 -4.48
N SER A 13 12.93 2.48 -3.19
CA SER A 13 12.39 1.31 -2.48
C SER A 13 10.86 1.33 -2.43
N GLY A 14 10.26 2.50 -2.15
CA GLY A 14 8.81 2.69 -2.15
C GLY A 14 8.21 2.45 -3.52
N PHE A 15 8.83 2.96 -4.59
CA PHE A 15 8.40 2.69 -5.96
C PHE A 15 8.38 1.18 -6.26
N ILE A 16 9.48 0.48 -5.98
CA ILE A 16 9.60 -0.97 -6.24
C ILE A 16 8.58 -1.76 -5.41
N ALA A 17 8.44 -1.44 -4.11
CA ALA A 17 7.50 -2.12 -3.24
C ALA A 17 6.04 -1.92 -3.70
N THR A 18 5.70 -0.74 -4.19
CA THR A 18 4.35 -0.43 -4.71
C THR A 18 4.08 -1.16 -6.02
N PHE A 19 5.08 -1.26 -6.89
CA PHE A 19 4.98 -2.07 -8.10
C PHE A 19 4.75 -3.55 -7.77
N ILE A 20 5.51 -4.11 -6.83
CA ILE A 20 5.31 -5.50 -6.38
C ILE A 20 3.92 -5.68 -5.77
N MET A 21 3.45 -4.73 -4.95
CA MET A 21 2.11 -4.74 -4.38
C MET A 21 1.03 -4.82 -5.46
N ALA A 22 1.14 -4.01 -6.53
CA ALA A 22 0.23 -4.11 -7.68
C ALA A 22 0.32 -5.47 -8.38
N MET A 23 1.52 -5.99 -8.63
CA MET A 23 1.64 -7.32 -9.26
C MET A 23 0.98 -8.42 -8.41
N VAL A 24 1.16 -8.38 -7.09
CA VAL A 24 0.51 -9.32 -6.16
C VAL A 24 -1.01 -9.17 -6.20
N SER A 25 -1.51 -7.93 -6.22
CA SER A 25 -2.96 -7.66 -6.25
C SER A 25 -3.64 -8.16 -7.53
N PHE A 26 -2.90 -8.24 -8.65
CA PHE A 26 -3.34 -8.89 -9.88
C PHE A 26 -3.19 -10.42 -9.85
N LEU A 27 -2.03 -10.93 -9.43
CA LEU A 27 -1.71 -12.36 -9.47
C LEU A 27 -2.56 -13.19 -8.51
N GLN A 28 -3.00 -12.62 -7.38
CA GLN A 28 -3.89 -13.31 -6.44
C GLN A 28 -5.24 -13.70 -7.07
N GLY A 29 -5.64 -13.08 -8.18
CA GLY A 29 -6.77 -13.52 -9.01
C GLY A 29 -6.65 -14.98 -9.46
N GLY A 30 -5.42 -15.43 -9.76
CA GLY A 30 -5.14 -16.82 -10.13
C GLY A 30 -5.33 -17.83 -8.98
N LEU A 31 -5.45 -17.34 -7.73
CA LEU A 31 -5.71 -18.14 -6.54
C LEU A 31 -7.18 -18.10 -6.10
N GLY A 32 -8.07 -17.52 -6.92
CA GLY A 32 -9.50 -17.39 -6.61
C GLY A 32 -9.84 -16.28 -5.60
N LEU A 33 -8.89 -15.39 -5.33
CA LEU A 33 -9.09 -14.15 -4.58
C LEU A 33 -9.50 -13.01 -5.53
N PRO A 34 -10.22 -11.98 -5.05
CA PRO A 34 -10.55 -10.83 -5.88
C PRO A 34 -9.28 -10.07 -6.27
N THR A 35 -9.18 -9.71 -7.55
CA THR A 35 -8.18 -8.75 -8.02
C THR A 35 -8.50 -7.38 -7.44
N ILE A 36 -7.49 -6.71 -6.88
CA ILE A 36 -7.63 -5.35 -6.33
C ILE A 36 -6.79 -4.41 -7.18
N ASP A 37 -7.44 -3.67 -8.08
CA ASP A 37 -6.79 -2.64 -8.90
C ASP A 37 -7.00 -1.26 -8.27
N ILE A 38 -6.03 -0.83 -7.47
CA ILE A 38 -6.10 0.46 -6.76
C ILE A 38 -6.06 1.64 -7.74
N ALA A 39 -5.33 1.54 -8.85
CA ALA A 39 -5.27 2.62 -9.83
C ALA A 39 -6.64 2.80 -10.50
N TYR A 40 -7.30 1.70 -10.86
CA TYR A 40 -8.66 1.76 -11.38
C TYR A 40 -9.65 2.31 -10.35
N LEU A 41 -9.56 1.91 -9.08
CA LEU A 41 -10.41 2.46 -8.02
C LEU A 41 -10.23 3.99 -7.85
N ILE A 42 -8.99 4.49 -7.92
CA ILE A 42 -8.70 5.92 -7.87
C ILE A 42 -9.29 6.64 -9.09
N ASP A 43 -9.08 6.10 -10.29
CA ASP A 43 -9.60 6.65 -11.55
C ASP A 43 -11.13 6.81 -11.50
N GLN A 44 -11.83 5.74 -11.16
CA GLN A 44 -13.30 5.74 -11.09
C GLN A 44 -13.80 6.71 -10.03
N SER A 45 -13.19 6.72 -8.84
CA SER A 45 -13.60 7.63 -7.75
C SER A 45 -13.43 9.10 -8.14
N LEU A 46 -12.29 9.46 -8.75
CA LEU A 46 -12.01 10.84 -9.14
C LEU A 46 -12.95 11.33 -10.25
N ASN A 47 -13.18 10.50 -11.27
CA ASN A 47 -14.06 10.85 -12.38
C ASN A 47 -15.55 10.85 -11.97
N HIS A 48 -15.95 9.97 -11.05
CA HIS A 48 -17.31 9.96 -10.49
C HIS A 48 -17.66 11.31 -9.84
N VAL A 49 -16.76 11.86 -9.02
CA VAL A 49 -16.95 13.15 -8.35
C VAL A 49 -17.11 14.31 -9.35
N HIS A 50 -16.51 14.21 -10.53
CA HIS A 50 -16.60 15.25 -11.58
C HIS A 50 -17.74 15.03 -12.57
N GLY A 51 -18.47 13.90 -12.50
CA GLY A 51 -19.53 13.55 -13.44
C GLY A 51 -19.08 13.42 -14.90
N SER A 52 -17.76 13.34 -15.15
CA SER A 52 -17.13 13.35 -16.47
C SER A 52 -15.71 12.79 -16.38
N GLU A 53 -15.16 12.32 -17.51
CA GLU A 53 -13.78 11.84 -17.60
C GLU A 53 -12.79 13.02 -17.63
N VAL A 54 -12.39 13.47 -16.43
CA VAL A 54 -11.40 14.55 -16.24
C VAL A 54 -9.99 13.99 -16.07
N TYR A 55 -9.88 12.85 -15.40
CA TYR A 55 -8.61 12.17 -15.14
C TYR A 55 -8.49 10.92 -15.99
N SER A 56 -7.26 10.63 -16.40
CA SER A 56 -6.93 9.38 -17.08
C SER A 56 -6.33 8.38 -16.10
N ILE A 57 -6.39 7.10 -16.48
CA ILE A 57 -5.78 6.00 -15.73
C ILE A 57 -4.28 6.20 -15.47
N SER A 58 -3.57 6.96 -16.32
CA SER A 58 -2.16 7.31 -16.11
C SER A 58 -1.96 8.16 -14.86
N TRP A 59 -2.87 9.11 -14.59
CA TRP A 59 -2.83 9.93 -13.38
C TRP A 59 -3.16 9.11 -12.13
N ALA A 60 -4.10 8.17 -12.25
CA ALA A 60 -4.43 7.29 -11.15
C ALA A 60 -3.27 6.34 -10.80
N ASN A 61 -2.57 5.80 -11.81
CA ASN A 61 -1.33 5.03 -11.60
C ASN A 61 -0.23 5.89 -10.95
N ALA A 62 -0.06 7.13 -11.41
CA ALA A 62 0.90 8.04 -10.80
C ALA A 62 0.56 8.32 -9.33
N ALA A 63 -0.71 8.59 -9.01
CA ALA A 63 -1.18 8.80 -7.65
C ALA A 63 -0.95 7.57 -6.76
N TYR A 64 -1.25 6.37 -7.27
CA TYR A 64 -1.02 5.12 -6.57
C TYR A 64 0.47 4.90 -6.21
N ILE A 65 1.37 5.08 -7.20
CA ILE A 65 2.82 4.97 -7.00
C ILE A 65 3.33 6.03 -6.02
N LEU A 66 2.87 7.28 -6.14
CA LEU A 66 3.23 8.36 -5.23
C LEU A 66 2.76 8.05 -3.80
N GLY A 67 1.55 7.52 -3.63
CA GLY A 67 1.04 7.08 -2.33
C GLY A 67 1.97 6.07 -1.67
N GLY A 68 2.40 5.04 -2.42
CA GLY A 68 3.33 4.06 -1.89
C GLY A 68 4.75 4.59 -1.62
N ILE A 69 5.23 5.59 -2.37
CA ILE A 69 6.48 6.31 -2.05
C ILE A 69 6.33 7.10 -0.75
N LEU A 70 5.23 7.83 -0.58
CA LEU A 70 4.96 8.61 0.63
C LEU A 70 4.83 7.71 1.86
N MET A 71 4.21 6.54 1.72
CA MET A 71 4.17 5.53 2.77
C MET A 71 5.57 5.02 3.14
N ALA A 72 6.46 4.81 2.17
CA ALA A 72 7.83 4.39 2.45
C ALA A 72 8.61 5.48 3.21
N LEU A 73 8.48 6.73 2.78
CA LEU A 73 9.08 7.88 3.46
C LEU A 73 8.54 8.02 4.89
N PHE A 74 7.23 7.89 5.06
CA PHE A 74 6.60 7.94 6.39
C PHE A 74 7.16 6.84 7.31
N TRP A 75 7.33 5.62 6.81
CA TRP A 75 7.94 4.53 7.58
C TRP A 75 9.34 4.90 8.07
N VAL A 76 10.23 5.28 7.15
CA VAL A 76 11.65 5.57 7.46
C VAL A 76 11.79 6.76 8.41
N VAL A 77 10.97 7.81 8.24
CA VAL A 77 11.02 9.00 9.11
C VAL A 77 10.42 8.73 10.49
N SER A 78 9.30 8.01 10.55
CA SER A 78 8.42 8.02 11.73
C SER A 78 8.37 6.71 12.48
N LEU A 79 8.51 5.55 11.83
CA LEU A 79 8.20 4.26 12.47
C LEU A 79 9.41 3.34 12.60
N GLN A 80 10.33 3.39 11.64
CA GLN A 80 11.42 2.42 11.52
C GLN A 80 12.23 2.23 12.81
N ILE A 81 12.58 3.31 13.51
CA ILE A 81 13.38 3.24 14.75
C ILE A 81 12.55 2.90 15.99
N ARG A 82 11.21 2.96 15.89
CA ARG A 82 10.27 2.76 17.00
C ARG A 82 9.71 1.34 17.02
N VAL A 83 9.62 0.70 15.86
CA VAL A 83 9.12 -0.68 15.73
C VAL A 83 10.29 -1.65 15.89
N PRO A 84 10.29 -2.49 16.94
CA PRO A 84 11.37 -3.45 17.15
C PRO A 84 11.29 -4.61 16.13
N GLY A 85 12.42 -5.29 15.96
CA GLY A 85 12.53 -6.50 15.16
C GLY A 85 13.38 -6.34 13.90
N ASN A 86 13.65 -7.46 13.24
CA ASN A 86 14.36 -7.48 11.97
C ASN A 86 13.46 -7.03 10.80
N TRP A 87 14.05 -6.88 9.63
CA TRP A 87 13.34 -6.48 8.41
C TRP A 87 12.08 -7.32 8.09
N ILE A 88 12.06 -8.62 8.39
CA ILE A 88 10.89 -9.48 8.14
C ILE A 88 9.76 -9.10 9.09
N VAL A 89 10.06 -9.03 10.39
CA VAL A 89 9.09 -8.70 11.43
C VAL A 89 8.53 -7.29 11.20
N GLN A 90 9.40 -6.32 10.94
CA GLN A 90 8.98 -4.95 10.60
C GLN A 90 8.11 -4.90 9.34
N GLY A 91 8.43 -5.69 8.32
CA GLY A 91 7.64 -5.77 7.08
C GLY A 91 6.24 -6.33 7.30
N PHE A 92 6.13 -7.41 8.09
CA PHE A 92 4.83 -7.96 8.49
C PHE A 92 4.01 -6.95 9.30
N ILE A 93 4.61 -6.37 10.35
CA ILE A 93 3.94 -5.37 11.18
C ILE A 93 3.43 -4.22 10.31
N TYR A 94 4.28 -3.70 9.41
CA TYR A 94 3.87 -2.58 8.58
C TYR A 94 2.74 -2.94 7.62
N GLY A 95 2.82 -4.09 6.95
CA GLY A 95 1.75 -4.57 6.07
C GLY A 95 0.40 -4.75 6.79
N ILE A 96 0.42 -5.25 8.03
CA ILE A 96 -0.80 -5.37 8.84
C ILE A 96 -1.34 -3.99 9.23
N LEU A 97 -0.49 -3.06 9.65
CA LEU A 97 -0.92 -1.69 9.98
C LEU A 97 -1.56 -1.00 8.78
N ILE A 98 -0.97 -1.16 7.59
CA ILE A 98 -1.54 -0.63 6.35
C ILE A 98 -2.89 -1.29 6.05
N SER A 99 -3.02 -2.60 6.27
CA SER A 99 -4.29 -3.31 6.06
C SER A 99 -5.40 -2.82 6.97
N ILE A 100 -5.08 -2.57 8.24
CA ILE A 100 -6.03 -1.98 9.20
C ILE A 100 -6.41 -0.57 8.76
N PHE A 101 -5.43 0.27 8.43
CA PHE A 101 -5.67 1.63 7.95
C PHE A 101 -6.51 1.64 6.67
N SER A 102 -6.25 0.72 5.75
CA SER A 102 -6.99 0.59 4.50
C SER A 102 -8.43 0.15 4.76
N GLY A 103 -8.65 -0.90 5.56
CA GLY A 103 -9.99 -1.39 5.85
C GLY A 103 -10.85 -0.43 6.69
N VAL A 104 -10.25 0.36 7.57
CA VAL A 104 -10.98 1.26 8.48
C VAL A 104 -11.16 2.67 7.90
N ILE A 105 -10.20 3.14 7.09
CA ILE A 105 -10.16 4.54 6.64
C ILE A 105 -10.24 4.61 5.11
N VAL A 106 -9.27 4.03 4.40
CA VAL A 106 -9.17 4.24 2.94
C VAL A 106 -10.35 3.62 2.19
N GLY A 107 -10.71 2.36 2.49
CA GLY A 107 -11.81 1.64 1.85
C GLY A 107 -13.15 2.37 1.97
N PRO A 108 -13.59 2.76 3.19
CA PRO A 108 -14.80 3.56 3.36
C PRO A 108 -14.75 4.90 2.61
N LEU A 109 -13.64 5.63 2.67
CA LEU A 109 -13.53 6.94 2.01
C LEU A 109 -13.56 6.81 0.48
N VAL A 110 -12.80 5.88 -0.09
CA VAL A 110 -12.73 5.67 -1.54
C VAL A 110 -14.07 5.19 -2.08
N SER A 111 -14.71 4.21 -1.43
CA SER A 111 -16.04 3.75 -1.86
C SER A 111 -17.08 4.87 -1.81
N SER A 112 -17.09 5.66 -0.73
CA SER A 112 -18.02 6.79 -0.61
C SER A 112 -17.83 7.84 -1.70
N ALA A 113 -16.59 8.09 -2.13
CA ALA A 113 -16.28 8.98 -3.24
C ALA A 113 -16.72 8.41 -4.60
N ALA A 114 -16.78 7.09 -4.72
CA ALA A 114 -17.28 6.39 -5.92
C ALA A 114 -18.80 6.20 -5.92
N GLY A 115 -19.53 6.69 -4.90
CA GLY A 115 -20.98 6.54 -4.79
C GLY A 115 -21.46 5.21 -4.19
N ASP A 116 -20.55 4.39 -3.65
CA ASP A 116 -20.83 3.12 -2.99
C ASP A 116 -20.43 3.15 -1.50
N SER A 117 -20.79 2.11 -0.73
CA SER A 117 -20.25 1.88 0.61
C SER A 117 -19.60 0.51 0.67
N PHE A 118 -18.32 0.47 1.01
CA PHE A 118 -17.66 -0.79 1.40
C PHE A 118 -17.82 -1.10 2.89
N GLY A 119 -18.21 -0.12 3.71
CA GLY A 119 -18.24 -0.26 5.16
C GLY A 119 -16.86 -0.52 5.77
N LEU A 120 -16.80 -0.61 7.10
CA LEU A 120 -15.55 -0.94 7.80
C LEU A 120 -15.12 -2.36 7.45
N PHE A 121 -13.84 -2.55 7.12
CA PHE A 121 -13.27 -3.83 6.70
C PHE A 121 -14.06 -4.52 5.57
N TYR A 122 -14.60 -3.72 4.65
CA TYR A 122 -15.32 -4.21 3.48
C TYR A 122 -16.63 -4.97 3.82
N MET A 123 -17.19 -4.80 5.02
CA MET A 123 -18.35 -5.57 5.50
C MET A 123 -19.62 -5.40 4.66
N ASP A 124 -19.75 -4.30 3.93
CA ASP A 124 -20.92 -4.05 3.05
C ASP A 124 -20.73 -4.64 1.64
N THR A 125 -19.59 -5.27 1.36
CA THR A 125 -19.32 -5.92 0.08
C THR A 125 -19.91 -7.35 0.03
N TRP A 126 -20.02 -7.93 -1.17
CA TRP A 126 -20.54 -9.30 -1.34
C TRP A 126 -19.65 -10.36 -0.67
N ILE A 127 -18.33 -10.20 -0.75
CA ILE A 127 -17.33 -11.21 -0.33
C ILE A 127 -16.30 -10.61 0.65
N PRO A 128 -16.72 -10.07 1.80
CA PRO A 128 -15.89 -9.27 2.70
C PRO A 128 -14.63 -10.01 3.14
N GLY A 129 -14.75 -11.28 3.54
CA GLY A 129 -13.62 -12.10 3.98
C GLY A 129 -12.56 -12.32 2.89
N LYS A 130 -12.97 -12.47 1.63
CA LYS A 130 -12.02 -12.63 0.52
C LYS A 130 -11.34 -11.31 0.17
N ILE A 131 -12.07 -10.19 0.18
CA ILE A 131 -11.50 -8.86 -0.07
C ILE A 131 -10.53 -8.49 1.04
N LEU A 132 -10.88 -8.76 2.30
CA LEU A 132 -9.99 -8.52 3.42
C LEU A 132 -8.71 -9.35 3.31
N LEU A 133 -8.82 -10.66 3.02
CA LEU A 133 -7.66 -11.53 2.85
C LEU A 133 -6.76 -11.07 1.68
N ALA A 134 -7.37 -10.76 0.54
CA ALA A 134 -6.70 -10.21 -0.63
C ALA A 134 -5.97 -8.89 -0.30
N GLY A 135 -6.62 -7.99 0.42
CA GLY A 135 -6.03 -6.74 0.88
C GLY A 135 -4.86 -6.96 1.84
N VAL A 136 -4.99 -7.90 2.79
CA VAL A 136 -3.90 -8.24 3.72
C VAL A 136 -2.69 -8.79 2.99
N ILE A 137 -2.88 -9.73 2.05
CA ILE A 137 -1.78 -10.29 1.25
C ILE A 137 -1.06 -9.18 0.49
N MET A 138 -1.81 -8.33 -0.22
CA MET A 138 -1.29 -7.18 -0.97
C MET A 138 -0.43 -6.25 -0.09
N HIS A 139 -0.94 -5.81 1.07
CA HIS A 139 -0.19 -4.88 1.94
C HIS A 139 0.98 -5.55 2.66
N VAL A 140 0.87 -6.82 3.04
CA VAL A 140 2.01 -7.58 3.60
C VAL A 140 3.12 -7.73 2.56
N SER A 141 2.78 -7.98 1.30
CA SER A 141 3.76 -7.98 0.21
C SER A 141 4.45 -6.63 0.08
N TYR A 142 3.72 -5.51 0.13
CA TYR A 142 4.33 -4.17 0.16
C TYR A 142 5.31 -4.01 1.34
N GLY A 143 4.86 -4.35 2.56
CA GLY A 143 5.67 -4.20 3.77
C GLY A 143 6.97 -5.01 3.69
N LEU A 144 6.89 -6.28 3.29
CA LEU A 144 8.06 -7.15 3.14
C LEU A 144 9.00 -6.67 2.04
N SER A 145 8.47 -6.33 0.87
CA SER A 145 9.28 -5.81 -0.25
C SER A 145 9.96 -4.51 0.11
N LEU A 146 9.26 -3.59 0.80
CA LEU A 146 9.84 -2.33 1.24
C LEU A 146 11.00 -2.56 2.21
N MET A 147 10.81 -3.35 3.26
CA MET A 147 11.89 -3.59 4.24
C MET A 147 13.08 -4.31 3.61
N TYR A 148 12.82 -5.25 2.70
CA TYR A 148 13.88 -5.91 1.95
C TYR A 148 14.67 -4.91 1.09
N CYS A 149 13.99 -4.07 0.30
CA CYS A 149 14.62 -3.04 -0.53
C CYS A 149 15.43 -2.04 0.32
N LEU A 150 14.88 -1.57 1.44
CA LEU A 150 15.58 -0.66 2.35
C LEU A 150 16.83 -1.31 2.98
N LYS A 151 16.75 -2.59 3.34
CA LYS A 151 17.89 -3.37 3.84
C LYS A 151 18.98 -3.48 2.77
N VAL A 152 18.62 -3.88 1.55
CA VAL A 152 19.56 -3.99 0.42
C VAL A 152 20.17 -2.63 0.08
N ALA A 153 19.39 -1.56 0.14
CA ALA A 153 19.86 -0.20 -0.03
C ALA A 153 20.71 0.31 1.15
N GLY A 154 20.92 -0.46 2.22
CA GLY A 154 21.75 -0.09 3.35
C GLY A 154 21.15 1.03 4.22
N VAL A 155 19.83 1.12 4.32
CA VAL A 155 19.15 2.01 5.28
C VAL A 155 19.23 1.35 6.67
N LYS A 156 19.86 2.05 7.63
CA LYS A 156 20.12 1.54 8.99
C LYS A 156 18.83 1.29 9.78
N GLY A 157 18.87 0.40 10.79
CA GLY A 157 17.74 0.12 11.70
C GLY A 157 16.89 -1.11 11.36
N LEU A 158 17.36 -1.97 10.44
CA LEU A 158 16.64 -3.17 9.97
C LEU A 158 17.34 -4.50 10.25
N ASN A 159 18.56 -4.45 10.79
CA ASN A 159 19.32 -5.64 11.19
C ASN A 159 19.14 -5.85 12.70
N SER A 160 19.11 -7.11 13.13
CA SER A 160 19.02 -7.55 14.54
C SER A 160 20.26 -7.22 15.37
N ASP A 161 21.29 -6.64 14.76
CA ASP A 161 22.60 -6.50 15.37
C ASP A 161 22.71 -5.08 15.94
N SER A 162 22.13 -4.93 17.14
CA SER A 162 22.57 -3.96 18.15
C SER A 162 23.54 -4.65 19.09
#